data_AF-A0A9W4DSY3-F1
#
_entry.id   AF-A0A9W4DSY3-F1
#
_cell.length_a   1.000
_cell.length_b   1.000
_cell.length_c   1.000
_cell.angle_alpha   90.00
_cell.angle_beta   90.00
_cell.angle_gamma   90.00
#
_symmetry.space_group_name_H-M   'P 1'
#
loop_
_entity.id
_entity.type
_entity.pdbx_description
1 polymer ?
#
loop_
_entity_poly.entity_id
_entity_poly.type
_entity_poly.pdbx_seq_one_letter_code
_entity_poly.pdbx_strand_id
1 'polypeptide(L)'
;MGSPRPPSRLAARSAVFTVWYLRVVAALNFLGAVWVSFGADIRRHNAQDYFTPYLLTAGFTSGAIALFLAVTMRRRKRAAWILNLVLCGLFFAALALSMIWPDIHKHPQNWVSLALTTAFLAALVAGRREFHAKGDPANPWHAAVVAAVGLVLASLIGTGLVAATNSQHGGTFGDSFGYALLRLISLVPGDSAFLAISTPGWVDVVINVMSTLLFVLVLFVAFRSPRGRELLGADDEQRLRVLLDRYGERDSLGYFALRRDKSVIWSPSGKSAIAYRVLGGVSLASGDPIGDPEAWPGAIDAWLAEAREHAWVPAVMGASEEAGTVYARHGLDALELGDEAIVETADFTLEGRAMRTVRQAHNRVRRSGCTVRIRRHADIPASELAVLLERADDWRDGQTERGFSMALGRLGDPADGRCVMVECADGAGSPRALLSFVPWGPHGLSLDLMRRDRGSDNGLIEFMVIELIQRAEEVGVEQVSLNFAMFRSVFERGSRLGAGPVLRLWHSLLTFFSRWWQIESLYRANAKFRPIWEPRYVLFGKSSELPRIGLAGARAEGFLGVPRLPSPLRRRPAPPGHPAERVCQ
;
A
#
# COMPACT_ATOMS: atom_id res chain seq x y z
N MET A 1 -11.77 32.59 -0.32
CA MET A 1 -12.33 31.37 -0.92
C MET A 1 -13.24 30.71 0.11
N GLY A 2 -14.52 30.49 -0.20
CA GLY A 2 -15.53 30.06 0.78
C GLY A 2 -15.25 28.68 1.35
N SER A 3 -15.27 28.56 2.67
CA SER A 3 -15.23 27.28 3.39
C SER A 3 -16.28 26.31 2.83
N PRO A 4 -15.91 25.07 2.46
CA PRO A 4 -16.88 24.11 1.93
C PRO A 4 -17.97 23.85 2.99
N ARG A 5 -19.23 24.12 2.62
CA ARG A 5 -20.39 23.83 3.49
C ARG A 5 -20.36 22.35 3.88
N PRO A 6 -20.60 22.01 5.17
CA PRO A 6 -20.63 20.62 5.59
C PRO A 6 -21.63 19.83 4.75
N PRO A 7 -21.32 18.58 4.38
CA PRO A 7 -22.23 17.76 3.59
C PRO A 7 -23.58 17.66 4.30
N SER A 8 -24.67 17.89 3.57
CA SER A 8 -26.01 17.70 4.12
C SER A 8 -26.11 16.27 4.65
N ARG A 9 -26.58 16.08 5.89
CA ARG A 9 -26.76 14.74 6.50
C ARG A 9 -27.54 13.78 5.58
N LEU A 10 -28.44 14.34 4.75
CA LEU A 10 -29.16 13.61 3.71
C LEU A 10 -28.22 12.99 2.67
N ALA A 11 -27.36 13.77 2.01
CA ALA A 11 -26.42 13.27 1.00
C ALA A 11 -25.53 12.14 1.53
N ALA A 12 -24.98 12.30 2.74
CA ALA A 12 -24.17 11.26 3.39
C ALA A 12 -24.97 9.96 3.61
N ARG A 13 -26.20 10.06 4.14
CA ARG A 13 -27.11 8.91 4.36
C ARG A 13 -27.52 8.26 3.03
N SER A 14 -27.88 9.04 2.02
CA SER A 14 -28.23 8.54 0.68
C SER A 14 -27.08 7.76 0.07
N ALA A 15 -25.86 8.28 0.17
CA ALA A 15 -24.70 7.60 -0.37
C ALA A 15 -24.36 6.31 0.41
N VAL A 16 -24.56 6.27 1.73
CA VAL A 16 -24.47 5.03 2.52
C VAL A 16 -25.54 4.02 2.10
N PHE A 17 -26.78 4.46 1.87
CA PHE A 17 -27.86 3.61 1.37
C PHE A 17 -27.51 2.95 0.04
N THR A 18 -26.94 3.69 -0.92
CA THR A 18 -26.54 3.10 -2.22
C THR A 18 -25.52 1.95 -2.05
N VAL A 19 -24.59 2.07 -1.11
CA VAL A 19 -23.60 1.01 -0.83
C VAL A 19 -24.27 -0.21 -0.20
N TRP A 20 -25.21 -0.01 0.72
CA TRP A 20 -25.95 -1.09 1.36
C TRP A 20 -26.90 -1.81 0.41
N TYR A 21 -27.62 -1.08 -0.46
CA TYR A 21 -28.45 -1.67 -1.51
C TYR A 21 -27.64 -2.65 -2.35
N LEU A 22 -26.48 -2.23 -2.87
CA LEU A 22 -25.62 -3.08 -3.69
C LEU A 22 -25.07 -4.30 -2.93
N ARG A 23 -24.79 -4.18 -1.62
CA ARG A 23 -24.37 -5.32 -0.78
C ARG A 23 -25.48 -6.35 -0.60
N VAL A 24 -26.70 -5.88 -0.36
CA VAL A 24 -27.87 -6.75 -0.22
C VAL A 24 -28.15 -7.45 -1.55
N VAL A 25 -28.14 -6.72 -2.67
CA VAL A 25 -28.29 -7.31 -4.01
C VAL A 25 -27.19 -8.34 -4.29
N ALA A 26 -25.93 -8.05 -3.94
CA ALA A 26 -24.84 -9.02 -4.08
C ALA A 26 -25.08 -10.29 -3.26
N ALA A 27 -25.48 -10.14 -1.98
CA ALA A 27 -25.77 -11.27 -1.11
C ALA A 27 -26.93 -12.13 -1.63
N LEU A 28 -28.02 -11.50 -2.08
CA LEU A 28 -29.17 -12.18 -2.67
C LEU A 28 -28.81 -12.90 -3.97
N ASN A 29 -27.98 -12.29 -4.82
CA ASN A 29 -27.49 -12.94 -6.04
C ASN A 29 -26.61 -14.16 -5.76
N PHE A 30 -25.71 -14.10 -4.76
CA PHE A 30 -24.93 -15.26 -4.35
C PHE A 30 -25.80 -16.34 -3.71
N LEU A 31 -26.77 -15.96 -2.88
CA LEU A 31 -27.72 -16.88 -2.28
C LEU A 31 -28.55 -17.58 -3.36
N GLY A 32 -29.04 -16.85 -4.36
CA GLY A 32 -29.75 -17.40 -5.52
C GLY A 32 -28.88 -18.26 -6.43
N ALA A 33 -27.56 -18.08 -6.40
CA ALA A 33 -26.63 -18.92 -7.14
C ALA A 33 -26.34 -20.26 -6.43
N VAL A 34 -26.31 -20.26 -5.09
CA VAL A 34 -26.04 -21.45 -4.27
C VAL A 34 -27.31 -22.26 -3.99
N TRP A 35 -28.43 -21.58 -3.73
CA TRP A 35 -29.70 -22.22 -3.40
C TRP A 35 -30.57 -22.36 -4.65
N VAL A 36 -30.60 -23.57 -5.21
CA VAL A 36 -31.22 -23.87 -6.52
C VAL A 36 -32.69 -23.43 -6.60
N SER A 37 -33.52 -23.72 -5.58
CA SER A 37 -34.95 -23.34 -5.60
C SER A 37 -35.16 -21.83 -5.48
N PHE A 38 -34.44 -21.16 -4.58
CA PHE A 38 -34.49 -19.71 -4.43
C PHE A 38 -33.94 -18.98 -5.69
N GLY A 39 -32.89 -19.52 -6.30
CA GLY A 39 -32.38 -19.05 -7.59
C GLY A 39 -33.37 -19.23 -8.73
N ALA A 40 -34.09 -20.36 -8.75
CA ALA A 40 -35.14 -20.61 -9.73
C ALA A 40 -36.32 -19.64 -9.54
N ASP A 41 -36.65 -19.28 -8.30
CA ASP A 41 -37.63 -18.22 -8.02
C ASP A 41 -37.16 -16.88 -8.59
N ILE A 42 -35.94 -16.43 -8.31
CA ILE A 42 -35.45 -15.15 -8.85
C ILE A 42 -35.40 -15.17 -10.38
N ARG A 43 -34.98 -16.28 -11.00
CA ARG A 43 -34.95 -16.42 -12.47
C ARG A 43 -36.36 -16.39 -13.07
N ARG A 44 -37.34 -17.06 -12.46
CA ARG A 44 -38.76 -16.98 -12.86
C ARG A 44 -39.27 -15.54 -12.79
N HIS A 45 -38.85 -14.80 -11.77
CA HIS A 45 -39.18 -13.40 -11.57
C HIS A 45 -38.37 -12.42 -12.45
N ASN A 46 -37.56 -12.92 -13.37
CA ASN A 46 -36.79 -12.15 -14.33
C ASN A 46 -36.96 -12.70 -15.77
N ALA A 47 -38.06 -13.44 -15.98
CA ALA A 47 -38.42 -14.05 -17.25
C ALA A 47 -39.87 -13.65 -17.60
N GLN A 48 -40.16 -13.58 -18.91
CA GLN A 48 -41.46 -13.15 -19.44
C GLN A 48 -41.83 -11.74 -18.98
N ASP A 49 -42.96 -11.58 -18.28
CA ASP A 49 -43.52 -10.29 -17.89
C ASP A 49 -43.02 -9.78 -16.52
N TYR A 50 -42.14 -10.52 -15.83
CA TYR A 50 -41.63 -10.16 -14.50
C TYR A 50 -40.26 -9.49 -14.55
N PHE A 51 -40.10 -8.41 -13.76
CA PHE A 51 -38.85 -7.68 -13.62
C PHE A 51 -38.38 -7.69 -12.17
N THR A 52 -37.07 -7.83 -11.98
CA THR A 52 -36.40 -7.64 -10.68
C THR A 52 -35.81 -6.24 -10.53
N PRO A 53 -35.52 -5.78 -9.30
CA PRO A 53 -34.82 -4.52 -9.06
C PRO A 53 -33.41 -4.51 -9.69
N TYR A 54 -32.88 -3.31 -9.97
CA TYR A 54 -31.56 -3.12 -10.59
C TYR A 54 -30.47 -4.03 -10.00
N LEU A 55 -29.80 -4.79 -10.89
CA LEU A 55 -28.75 -5.80 -10.63
C LEU A 55 -29.17 -7.10 -9.91
N LEU A 56 -30.46 -7.32 -9.60
CA LEU A 56 -30.92 -8.54 -8.94
C LEU A 56 -31.35 -9.61 -9.95
N THR A 57 -30.42 -10.30 -10.62
CA THR A 57 -30.76 -11.26 -11.70
C THR A 57 -30.49 -12.73 -11.36
N ALA A 58 -30.08 -13.05 -10.11
CA ALA A 58 -29.64 -14.36 -9.64
C ALA A 58 -28.50 -14.98 -10.47
N GLY A 59 -27.28 -14.85 -9.95
CA GLY A 59 -26.09 -15.45 -10.55
C GLY A 59 -24.81 -14.94 -9.92
N PHE A 60 -23.76 -15.77 -9.96
CA PHE A 60 -22.45 -15.40 -9.42
C PHE A 60 -21.87 -14.15 -10.09
N THR A 61 -22.12 -13.97 -11.39
CA THR A 61 -21.68 -12.80 -12.16
C THR A 61 -22.33 -11.53 -11.61
N SER A 62 -23.66 -11.42 -11.62
CA SER A 62 -24.38 -10.25 -11.09
C SER A 62 -24.07 -9.99 -9.61
N GLY A 63 -23.87 -11.04 -8.81
CA GLY A 63 -23.39 -10.94 -7.43
C GLY A 63 -22.00 -10.31 -7.33
N ALA A 64 -21.05 -10.75 -8.16
CA ALA A 64 -19.71 -10.18 -8.22
C ALA A 64 -19.71 -8.73 -8.72
N ILE A 65 -20.52 -8.39 -9.72
CA ILE A 65 -20.69 -7.02 -10.23
C ILE A 65 -21.24 -6.11 -9.14
N ALA A 66 -22.34 -6.50 -8.49
CA ALA A 66 -22.96 -5.73 -7.42
C ALA A 66 -22.00 -5.54 -6.23
N LEU A 67 -21.26 -6.60 -5.84
CA LEU A 67 -20.25 -6.52 -4.79
C LEU A 67 -19.11 -5.57 -5.16
N PHE A 68 -18.61 -5.66 -6.39
CA PHE A 68 -17.56 -4.78 -6.89
C PHE A 68 -18.00 -3.31 -6.87
N LEU A 69 -19.20 -3.02 -7.39
CA LEU A 69 -19.78 -1.68 -7.38
C LEU A 69 -20.00 -1.20 -5.94
N ALA A 70 -20.43 -2.07 -5.02
CA ALA A 70 -20.54 -1.72 -3.60
C ALA A 70 -19.18 -1.32 -3.01
N VAL A 71 -18.10 -2.04 -3.32
CA VAL A 71 -16.75 -1.75 -2.86
C VAL A 71 -16.23 -0.43 -3.43
N THR A 72 -16.45 -0.15 -4.72
CA THR A 72 -15.98 1.09 -5.37
C THR A 72 -16.81 2.31 -5.01
N MET A 73 -18.11 2.16 -4.83
CA MET A 73 -19.01 3.18 -4.29
C MET A 73 -18.69 3.51 -2.83
N ARG A 74 -18.32 2.52 -2.02
CA ARG A 74 -17.80 2.74 -0.65
C ARG A 74 -16.54 3.60 -0.68
N ARG A 75 -15.68 3.45 -1.70
CA ARG A 75 -14.50 4.28 -1.94
C ARG A 75 -14.82 5.65 -2.54
N ARG A 76 -16.09 6.05 -2.62
CA ARG A 76 -16.56 7.36 -3.10
C ARG A 76 -16.08 7.72 -4.51
N LYS A 77 -15.76 6.72 -5.35
CA LYS A 77 -15.20 6.96 -6.70
C LYS A 77 -16.25 7.57 -7.62
N ARG A 78 -15.93 8.74 -8.20
CA ARG A 78 -16.84 9.46 -9.11
C ARG A 78 -17.23 8.62 -10.33
N ALA A 79 -16.26 7.91 -10.92
CA ALA A 79 -16.52 7.05 -12.07
C ALA A 79 -17.49 5.90 -11.76
N ALA A 80 -17.43 5.33 -10.55
CA ALA A 80 -18.34 4.25 -10.14
C ALA A 80 -19.77 4.78 -9.95
N TRP A 81 -19.89 6.00 -9.42
CA TRP A 81 -21.16 6.70 -9.31
C TRP A 81 -21.76 7.01 -10.69
N ILE A 82 -20.97 7.54 -11.64
CA ILE A 82 -21.43 7.80 -13.01
C ILE A 82 -21.90 6.49 -13.66
N LEU A 83 -21.12 5.41 -13.54
CA LEU A 83 -21.48 4.10 -14.10
C LEU A 83 -22.80 3.59 -13.52
N ASN A 84 -22.98 3.61 -12.20
CA ASN A 84 -24.24 3.20 -11.57
C ASN A 84 -25.40 4.11 -11.98
N LEU A 85 -25.18 5.42 -12.08
CA LEU A 85 -26.21 6.37 -12.48
C LEU A 85 -26.69 6.11 -13.91
N VAL A 86 -25.77 5.88 -14.85
CA VAL A 86 -26.09 5.60 -16.25
C VAL A 86 -26.79 4.25 -16.39
N LEU A 87 -26.20 3.18 -15.83
CA LEU A 87 -26.76 1.83 -15.93
C LEU A 87 -28.13 1.72 -15.24
N CYS A 88 -28.26 2.26 -14.02
CA CYS A 88 -29.54 2.29 -13.31
C CYS A 88 -30.55 3.19 -14.03
N GLY A 89 -30.13 4.33 -14.57
CA GLY A 89 -31.00 5.24 -15.31
C GLY A 89 -31.56 4.61 -16.59
N LEU A 90 -30.72 3.92 -17.38
CA LEU A 90 -31.15 3.19 -18.57
C LEU A 90 -32.10 2.03 -18.21
N PHE A 91 -31.77 1.26 -17.17
CA PHE A 91 -32.62 0.18 -16.68
C PHE A 91 -33.97 0.71 -16.17
N PHE A 92 -33.96 1.80 -15.40
CA PHE A 92 -35.17 2.48 -14.94
C PHE A 92 -36.03 2.97 -16.10
N ALA A 93 -35.43 3.58 -17.14
CA ALA A 93 -36.17 4.03 -18.31
C ALA A 93 -36.82 2.86 -19.07
N ALA A 94 -36.09 1.76 -19.26
CA ALA A 94 -36.61 0.55 -19.89
C ALA A 94 -37.76 -0.07 -19.07
N LEU A 95 -37.60 -0.15 -17.75
CA LEU A 95 -38.63 -0.67 -16.83
C LEU A 95 -39.86 0.25 -16.76
N ALA A 96 -39.66 1.57 -16.74
CA ALA A 96 -40.76 2.52 -16.71
C ALA A 96 -41.56 2.50 -18.04
N LEU A 97 -40.86 2.40 -19.17
CA LEU A 97 -41.48 2.20 -20.47
C LEU A 97 -42.22 0.86 -20.53
N SER A 98 -41.68 -0.19 -19.89
CA SER A 98 -42.32 -1.50 -19.87
C SER A 98 -43.65 -1.54 -19.11
N MET A 99 -43.84 -0.66 -18.12
CA MET A 99 -45.11 -0.53 -17.40
C MET A 99 -46.28 0.00 -18.24
N ILE A 100 -46.03 0.51 -19.47
CA ILE A 100 -47.09 0.94 -20.37
C ILE A 100 -47.93 -0.26 -20.83
N TRP A 101 -47.31 -1.43 -20.96
CA TRP A 101 -48.01 -2.63 -21.39
C TRP A 101 -48.85 -3.24 -20.25
N PRO A 102 -50.15 -3.51 -20.47
CA PRO A 102 -51.05 -4.08 -19.46
C PRO A 102 -50.55 -5.40 -18.89
N ASP A 103 -49.88 -6.19 -19.72
CA ASP A 103 -49.31 -7.48 -19.32
C ASP A 103 -48.20 -7.35 -18.29
N ILE A 104 -47.57 -6.18 -18.18
CA ILE A 104 -46.45 -5.96 -17.28
C ILE A 104 -46.92 -5.25 -16.00
N HIS A 105 -47.75 -4.21 -16.08
CA HIS A 105 -48.15 -3.48 -14.86
C HIS A 105 -49.20 -4.21 -14.00
N LYS A 106 -49.85 -5.26 -14.53
CA LYS A 106 -50.79 -6.10 -13.76
C LYS A 106 -50.13 -6.88 -12.62
N HIS A 107 -48.81 -7.06 -12.69
CA HIS A 107 -48.04 -7.79 -11.69
C HIS A 107 -47.56 -6.84 -10.56
N PRO A 108 -47.98 -7.04 -9.30
CA PRO A 108 -47.62 -6.15 -8.19
C PRO A 108 -46.12 -6.11 -7.91
N GLN A 109 -45.40 -7.19 -8.21
CA GLN A 109 -43.94 -7.24 -8.09
C GLN A 109 -43.22 -6.22 -8.98
N ASN A 110 -43.73 -5.96 -10.18
CA ASN A 110 -43.11 -5.03 -11.11
C ASN A 110 -43.13 -3.60 -10.55
N TRP A 111 -44.20 -3.24 -9.82
CA TRP A 111 -44.27 -1.99 -9.04
C TRP A 111 -43.25 -1.95 -7.90
N VAL A 112 -43.03 -3.06 -7.19
CA VAL A 112 -41.98 -3.16 -6.15
C VAL A 112 -40.58 -2.96 -6.76
N SER A 113 -40.30 -3.61 -7.89
CA SER A 113 -39.03 -3.48 -8.62
C SER A 113 -38.80 -2.06 -9.12
N LEU A 114 -39.83 -1.41 -9.66
CA LEU A 114 -39.78 0.00 -10.06
C LEU A 114 -39.53 0.91 -8.86
N ALA A 115 -40.22 0.70 -7.73
CA ALA A 115 -40.06 1.50 -6.52
C ALA A 115 -38.65 1.38 -5.93
N LEU A 116 -38.11 0.16 -5.81
CA LEU A 116 -36.75 -0.06 -5.30
C LEU A 116 -35.68 0.53 -6.23
N THR A 117 -35.85 0.39 -7.54
CA THR A 117 -34.95 0.98 -8.54
C THR A 117 -35.00 2.51 -8.49
N THR A 118 -36.19 3.09 -8.35
CA THR A 118 -36.39 4.54 -8.19
C THR A 118 -35.75 5.04 -6.91
N ALA A 119 -35.91 4.34 -5.79
CA ALA A 119 -35.30 4.70 -4.52
C ALA A 119 -33.76 4.69 -4.60
N PHE A 120 -33.18 3.68 -5.27
CA PHE A 120 -31.75 3.61 -5.53
C PHE A 120 -31.27 4.76 -6.42
N LEU A 121 -31.97 5.05 -7.52
CA LEU A 121 -31.65 6.15 -8.43
C LEU A 121 -31.73 7.52 -7.74
N ALA A 122 -32.80 7.75 -6.98
CA ALA A 122 -32.97 8.97 -6.19
C ALA A 122 -31.84 9.12 -5.15
N ALA A 123 -31.43 8.04 -4.51
CA ALA A 123 -30.30 8.04 -3.58
C ALA A 123 -28.96 8.34 -4.27
N LEU A 124 -28.74 7.86 -5.50
CA LEU A 124 -27.55 8.21 -6.31
C LEU A 124 -27.52 9.72 -6.61
N VAL A 125 -28.66 10.31 -6.97
CA VAL A 125 -28.76 11.75 -7.28
C VAL A 125 -28.59 12.60 -6.02
N ALA A 126 -29.25 12.24 -4.91
CA ALA A 126 -29.14 12.92 -3.63
C ALA A 126 -27.71 12.83 -3.04
N GLY A 127 -27.05 11.68 -3.24
CA GLY A 127 -25.69 11.42 -2.77
C GLY A 127 -24.58 11.98 -3.67
N ARG A 128 -24.88 12.65 -4.79
CA ARG A 128 -23.89 13.03 -5.84
C ARG A 128 -22.62 13.74 -5.33
N ARG A 129 -22.75 14.55 -4.27
CA ARG A 129 -21.64 15.34 -3.70
C ARG A 129 -20.65 14.48 -2.89
N GLU A 130 -21.09 13.31 -2.44
CA GLU A 130 -20.25 12.38 -1.69
C GLU A 130 -19.28 11.61 -2.59
N PHE A 131 -19.57 11.48 -3.90
CA PHE A 131 -18.77 10.72 -4.87
C PHE A 131 -17.81 11.63 -5.64
N HIS A 132 -16.91 12.30 -4.92
CA HIS A 132 -15.94 13.24 -5.49
C HIS A 132 -14.60 12.59 -5.87
N ALA A 133 -14.33 11.37 -5.42
CA ALA A 133 -12.99 10.82 -5.46
C ALA A 133 -12.48 10.62 -6.89
N LYS A 134 -11.39 11.30 -7.23
CA LYS A 134 -10.76 11.23 -8.56
C LYS A 134 -10.05 9.88 -8.74
N GLY A 135 -10.19 9.31 -9.93
CA GLY A 135 -9.44 8.12 -10.38
C GLY A 135 -8.17 8.55 -11.10
N ASP A 136 -7.27 7.60 -11.35
CA ASP A 136 -6.13 7.84 -12.24
C ASP A 136 -6.65 7.99 -13.69
N PRO A 137 -6.30 9.07 -14.41
CA PRO A 137 -6.72 9.24 -15.81
C PRO A 137 -6.22 8.12 -16.73
N ALA A 138 -5.14 7.41 -16.36
CA ALA A 138 -4.63 6.29 -17.13
C ALA A 138 -5.44 4.99 -16.93
N ASN A 139 -6.15 4.83 -15.82
CA ASN A 139 -6.91 3.61 -15.53
C ASN A 139 -7.97 3.24 -16.57
N PRO A 140 -8.82 4.16 -17.10
CA PRO A 140 -9.80 3.80 -18.13
C PRO A 140 -9.12 3.28 -19.40
N TRP A 141 -7.99 3.85 -19.80
CA TRP A 141 -7.21 3.35 -20.95
C TRP A 141 -6.70 1.92 -20.71
N HIS A 142 -6.06 1.66 -19.56
CA HIS A 142 -5.60 0.31 -19.24
C HIS A 142 -6.75 -0.70 -19.13
N ALA A 143 -7.90 -0.27 -18.59
CA ALA A 143 -9.09 -1.11 -18.53
C ALA A 143 -9.62 -1.43 -19.93
N ALA A 144 -9.61 -0.46 -20.85
CA ALA A 144 -10.00 -0.68 -22.24
C ALA A 144 -9.05 -1.66 -22.95
N VAL A 145 -7.73 -1.53 -22.75
CA VAL A 145 -6.74 -2.48 -23.29
C VAL A 145 -6.97 -3.88 -22.73
N VAL A 146 -7.17 -4.01 -21.42
CA VAL A 146 -7.45 -5.31 -20.78
C VAL A 146 -8.77 -5.90 -21.26
N ALA A 147 -9.79 -5.07 -21.48
CA ALA A 147 -11.07 -5.50 -22.03
C ALA A 147 -10.90 -6.02 -23.46
N ALA A 148 -10.21 -5.28 -24.33
CA ALA A 148 -10.01 -5.66 -25.72
C ALA A 148 -9.17 -6.94 -25.85
N VAL A 149 -8.00 -7.00 -25.20
CA VAL A 149 -7.12 -8.17 -25.23
C VAL A 149 -7.80 -9.38 -24.60
N GLY A 150 -8.43 -9.18 -23.45
CA GLY A 150 -9.11 -10.26 -22.74
C GLY A 150 -10.33 -10.80 -23.49
N LEU A 151 -11.09 -9.94 -24.17
CA LEU A 151 -12.22 -10.36 -25.01
C LEU A 151 -11.72 -11.21 -26.18
N VAL A 152 -10.65 -10.78 -26.88
CA VAL A 152 -10.06 -11.57 -27.97
C VAL A 152 -9.59 -12.94 -27.47
N LEU A 153 -8.83 -12.99 -26.37
CA LEU A 153 -8.34 -14.26 -25.82
C LEU A 153 -9.48 -15.16 -25.35
N ALA A 154 -10.47 -14.61 -24.66
CA ALA A 154 -11.62 -15.36 -24.18
C ALA A 154 -12.47 -15.88 -25.35
N SER A 155 -12.65 -15.08 -26.40
CA SER A 155 -13.35 -15.50 -27.62
C SER A 155 -12.60 -16.61 -28.34
N LEU A 156 -11.28 -16.54 -28.46
CA LEU A 156 -10.47 -17.60 -29.11
C LEU A 156 -10.54 -18.92 -28.33
N ILE A 157 -10.40 -18.87 -27.01
CA ILE A 157 -10.51 -20.05 -26.15
C ILE A 157 -11.93 -20.63 -26.22
N GLY A 158 -12.96 -19.78 -26.11
CA GLY A 158 -14.35 -20.18 -26.23
C GLY A 158 -14.66 -20.82 -27.58
N THR A 159 -14.13 -20.25 -28.67
CA THR A 159 -14.27 -20.80 -30.04
C THR A 159 -13.62 -22.17 -30.14
N GLY A 160 -12.40 -22.34 -29.60
CA GLY A 160 -11.73 -23.65 -29.58
C GLY A 160 -12.50 -24.70 -28.79
N LEU A 161 -13.09 -24.30 -27.65
CA LEU A 161 -13.88 -25.18 -26.80
C LEU A 161 -15.18 -25.60 -27.50
N VAL A 162 -15.88 -24.66 -28.14
CA VAL A 162 -17.08 -24.92 -28.94
C VAL A 162 -16.74 -25.82 -30.14
N ALA A 163 -15.69 -25.51 -30.89
CA ALA A 163 -15.28 -26.30 -32.05
C ALA A 163 -14.89 -27.74 -31.69
N ALA A 164 -14.26 -27.95 -30.53
CA ALA A 164 -13.86 -29.28 -30.06
C ALA A 164 -15.03 -30.13 -29.50
N THR A 165 -16.14 -29.50 -29.13
CA THR A 165 -17.23 -30.16 -28.39
C THR A 165 -18.59 -30.08 -29.08
N ASN A 166 -18.68 -29.37 -30.20
CA ASN A 166 -19.91 -29.24 -30.97
C ASN A 166 -20.31 -30.61 -31.54
N SER A 167 -21.49 -31.09 -31.16
CA SER A 167 -22.02 -32.39 -31.60
C SER A 167 -22.73 -32.32 -32.96
N GLN A 168 -23.07 -31.12 -33.45
CA GLN A 168 -23.69 -30.93 -34.77
C GLN A 168 -22.63 -30.65 -35.85
N HIS A 169 -22.60 -31.50 -36.87
CA HIS A 169 -21.69 -31.36 -38.01
C HIS A 169 -22.29 -30.37 -39.03
N GLY A 170 -21.95 -29.09 -38.90
CA GLY A 170 -22.42 -28.03 -39.81
C GLY A 170 -22.04 -26.59 -39.45
N GLY A 171 -21.58 -26.33 -38.22
CA GLY A 171 -21.16 -24.98 -37.81
C GLY A 171 -19.79 -24.58 -38.37
N THR A 172 -19.69 -23.38 -38.95
CA THR A 172 -18.39 -22.83 -39.39
C THR A 172 -17.58 -22.30 -38.20
N PHE A 173 -16.27 -22.06 -38.41
CA PHE A 173 -15.44 -21.38 -37.40
C PHE A 173 -16.00 -19.98 -37.05
N GLY A 174 -16.59 -19.30 -38.04
CA GLY A 174 -17.26 -18.01 -37.84
C GLY A 174 -18.47 -18.11 -36.91
N ASP A 175 -19.27 -19.17 -37.02
CA ASP A 175 -20.42 -19.40 -36.14
C ASP A 175 -19.97 -19.71 -34.71
N SER A 176 -18.95 -20.54 -34.55
CA SER A 176 -18.36 -20.85 -33.23
C SER A 176 -17.77 -19.61 -32.55
N PHE A 177 -17.13 -18.73 -33.33
CA PHE A 177 -16.60 -17.46 -32.85
C PHE A 177 -17.71 -16.47 -32.49
N GLY A 178 -18.72 -16.34 -33.35
CA GLY A 178 -19.90 -15.51 -33.12
C GLY A 178 -20.66 -15.95 -31.87
N TYR A 179 -20.84 -17.25 -31.68
CA TYR A 179 -21.46 -17.84 -30.50
C TYR A 179 -20.66 -17.54 -29.22
N ALA A 180 -19.36 -17.80 -29.23
CA ALA A 180 -18.50 -17.54 -28.08
C ALA A 180 -18.46 -16.03 -27.74
N LEU A 181 -18.34 -15.15 -28.74
CA LEU A 181 -18.31 -13.70 -28.55
C LEU A 181 -19.65 -13.15 -28.03
N LEU A 182 -20.78 -13.55 -28.62
CA LEU A 182 -22.10 -13.10 -28.18
C LEU A 182 -22.38 -13.55 -26.74
N ARG A 183 -21.93 -14.76 -26.38
CA ARG A 183 -22.08 -15.31 -25.03
C ARG A 183 -21.13 -14.67 -24.00
N LEU A 184 -19.99 -14.16 -24.43
CA LEU A 184 -19.10 -13.36 -23.56
C LEU A 184 -19.68 -11.98 -23.27
N ILE A 185 -20.40 -11.37 -24.21
CA ILE A 185 -20.92 -9.99 -24.13
C ILE A 185 -22.35 -9.95 -23.54
N SER A 186 -23.16 -10.97 -23.75
CA SER A 186 -24.58 -10.99 -23.34
C SER A 186 -24.79 -11.70 -22.00
N LEU A 187 -25.44 -11.03 -21.04
CA LEU A 187 -25.78 -11.60 -19.73
C LEU A 187 -26.93 -12.63 -19.80
N VAL A 188 -27.70 -12.64 -20.88
CA VAL A 188 -28.83 -13.55 -21.13
C VAL A 188 -28.64 -14.14 -22.52
N PRO A 189 -28.39 -15.45 -22.66
CA PRO A 189 -28.38 -16.08 -23.96
C PRO A 189 -29.81 -16.02 -24.52
N GLY A 190 -29.99 -15.39 -25.68
CA GLY A 190 -31.10 -15.76 -26.54
C GLY A 190 -30.71 -17.08 -27.20
N ASP A 191 -31.23 -18.20 -26.70
CA ASP A 191 -31.01 -19.55 -27.27
C ASP A 191 -31.39 -19.64 -28.77
N SER A 192 -32.06 -18.62 -29.30
CA SER A 192 -32.54 -18.52 -30.67
C SER A 192 -31.54 -17.99 -31.71
N ALA A 193 -30.35 -17.50 -31.33
CA ALA A 193 -29.44 -16.85 -32.28
C ALA A 193 -28.52 -17.81 -33.08
N PHE A 194 -28.25 -19.01 -32.57
CA PHE A 194 -27.32 -19.96 -33.20
C PHE A 194 -27.84 -21.40 -33.12
N LEU A 195 -28.81 -21.73 -33.99
CA LEU A 195 -29.47 -23.05 -34.04
C LEU A 195 -28.55 -24.22 -34.45
N ALA A 196 -27.37 -23.93 -35.00
CA ALA A 196 -26.42 -24.92 -35.53
C ALA A 196 -25.32 -25.35 -34.53
N ILE A 197 -25.36 -24.86 -33.29
CA ILE A 197 -24.34 -25.12 -32.26
C ILE A 197 -25.01 -25.78 -31.06
N SER A 198 -24.60 -27.01 -30.75
CA SER A 198 -25.05 -27.75 -29.57
C SER A 198 -23.83 -28.16 -28.75
N THR A 199 -23.52 -27.36 -27.73
CA THR A 199 -22.42 -27.61 -26.80
C THR A 199 -22.92 -28.25 -25.51
N PRO A 200 -22.12 -29.11 -24.86
CA PRO A 200 -22.40 -29.57 -23.51
C PRO A 200 -22.49 -28.39 -22.53
N GLY A 201 -23.43 -28.42 -21.58
CA GLY A 201 -23.64 -27.30 -20.65
C GLY A 201 -22.43 -26.88 -19.80
N TRP A 202 -21.41 -27.74 -19.65
CA TRP A 202 -20.16 -27.36 -18.97
C TRP A 202 -19.31 -26.35 -19.77
N VAL A 203 -19.37 -26.37 -21.10
CA VAL A 203 -18.69 -25.43 -22.00
C VAL A 203 -19.21 -24.02 -21.75
N ASP A 204 -20.53 -23.92 -21.64
CA ASP A 204 -21.24 -22.68 -21.34
C ASP A 204 -20.85 -22.13 -19.95
N VAL A 205 -20.72 -23.00 -18.95
CA VAL A 205 -20.25 -22.61 -17.62
C VAL A 205 -18.84 -22.06 -17.67
N VAL A 206 -17.92 -22.69 -18.42
CA VAL A 206 -16.54 -22.23 -18.57
C VAL A 206 -16.48 -20.86 -19.25
N ILE A 207 -17.22 -20.64 -20.34
CA ILE A 207 -17.28 -19.35 -21.04
C ILE A 207 -17.84 -18.25 -20.12
N ASN A 208 -18.88 -18.55 -19.34
CA ASN A 208 -19.47 -17.61 -18.37
C ASN A 208 -18.50 -17.26 -17.23
N VAL A 209 -17.75 -18.24 -16.71
CA VAL A 209 -16.71 -18.01 -15.70
C VAL A 209 -15.61 -17.12 -16.28
N MET A 210 -15.16 -17.37 -17.51
CA MET A 210 -14.17 -16.54 -18.20
C MET A 210 -14.65 -15.09 -18.42
N SER A 211 -15.90 -14.91 -18.89
CA SER A 211 -16.51 -13.58 -19.03
C SER A 211 -16.56 -12.84 -17.69
N THR A 212 -16.99 -13.55 -16.63
CA THR A 212 -17.07 -12.98 -15.28
C THR A 212 -15.69 -12.56 -14.75
N LEU A 213 -14.67 -13.42 -14.91
CA LEU A 213 -13.30 -13.13 -14.50
C LEU A 213 -12.73 -11.94 -15.29
N LEU A 214 -12.96 -11.88 -16.60
CA LEU A 214 -12.55 -10.77 -17.45
C LEU A 214 -13.23 -9.46 -17.00
N PHE A 215 -14.54 -9.48 -16.78
CA PHE A 215 -15.30 -8.32 -16.34
C PHE A 215 -14.80 -7.80 -14.99
N VAL A 216 -14.59 -8.70 -14.02
CA VAL A 216 -14.01 -8.36 -12.70
C VAL A 216 -12.60 -7.79 -12.86
N LEU A 217 -11.78 -8.33 -13.77
CA LEU A 217 -10.43 -7.84 -14.03
C LEU A 217 -10.44 -6.43 -14.66
N VAL A 218 -11.28 -6.20 -15.66
CA VAL A 218 -11.46 -4.88 -16.31
C VAL A 218 -11.88 -3.84 -15.28
N LEU A 219 -12.88 -4.18 -14.47
CA LEU A 219 -13.34 -3.35 -13.37
C LEU A 219 -12.21 -3.09 -12.35
N PHE A 220 -11.50 -4.12 -11.92
CA PHE A 220 -10.36 -3.96 -11.02
C PHE A 220 -9.31 -3.00 -11.58
N VAL A 221 -8.99 -3.10 -12.88
CA VAL A 221 -8.03 -2.22 -13.55
C VAL A 221 -8.57 -0.80 -13.70
N ALA A 222 -9.86 -0.63 -14.01
CA ALA A 222 -10.50 0.68 -14.13
C ALA A 222 -10.53 1.46 -12.80
N PHE A 223 -10.66 0.75 -11.68
CA PHE A 223 -10.83 1.35 -10.36
C PHE A 223 -9.65 1.13 -9.41
N ARG A 224 -8.51 0.62 -9.92
CA ARG A 224 -7.28 0.48 -9.12
C ARG A 224 -6.81 1.85 -8.63
N SER A 225 -6.17 1.89 -7.47
CA SER A 225 -5.59 3.15 -6.99
C SER A 225 -4.53 3.67 -7.97
N PRO A 226 -4.44 5.00 -8.20
CA PRO A 226 -3.38 5.58 -9.00
C PRO A 226 -2.02 5.04 -8.57
N ARG A 227 -1.19 4.64 -9.54
CA ARG A 227 0.22 4.37 -9.26
C ARG A 227 0.92 5.72 -9.40
N GLY A 228 1.42 6.23 -8.27
CA GLY A 228 1.91 7.59 -8.09
C GLY A 228 2.68 8.14 -9.29
N ARG A 229 2.24 9.32 -9.75
CA ARG A 229 2.84 10.02 -10.89
C ARG A 229 3.64 11.26 -10.48
N GLU A 230 3.81 11.51 -9.19
CA GLU A 230 4.65 12.59 -8.65
C GLU A 230 5.53 12.00 -7.55
N LEU A 231 6.48 11.17 -7.96
CA LEU A 231 7.60 10.82 -7.08
C LEU A 231 8.41 12.09 -6.83
N LEU A 232 8.97 12.21 -5.62
CA LEU A 232 9.81 13.31 -5.16
C LEU A 232 10.79 13.73 -6.25
N GLY A 233 10.60 14.94 -6.79
CA GLY A 233 11.44 15.52 -7.84
C GLY A 233 12.74 16.07 -7.28
N ALA A 234 13.69 16.41 -8.16
CA ALA A 234 14.97 17.01 -7.75
C ALA A 234 14.77 18.32 -6.96
N ASP A 235 13.82 19.16 -7.39
CA ASP A 235 13.49 20.43 -6.71
C ASP A 235 12.89 20.20 -5.32
N ASP A 236 12.03 19.18 -5.17
CA ASP A 236 11.48 18.80 -3.87
C ASP A 236 12.58 18.28 -2.94
N GLU A 237 13.49 17.45 -3.47
CA GLU A 237 14.64 16.94 -2.70
C GLU A 237 15.49 18.10 -2.17
N GLN A 238 15.82 19.06 -3.03
CA GLN A 238 16.63 20.21 -2.65
C GLN A 238 15.93 21.08 -1.60
N ARG A 239 14.65 21.36 -1.76
CA ARG A 239 13.88 22.15 -0.79
C ARG A 239 13.72 21.43 0.56
N LEU A 240 13.53 20.11 0.54
CA LEU A 240 13.47 19.30 1.77
C LEU A 240 14.81 19.32 2.51
N ARG A 241 15.93 19.22 1.78
CA ARG A 241 17.27 19.34 2.38
C ARG A 241 17.47 20.69 3.07
N VAL A 242 17.01 21.79 2.47
CA VAL A 242 17.05 23.12 3.11
C VAL A 242 16.25 23.15 4.41
N LEU A 243 15.08 22.49 4.46
CA LEU A 243 14.31 22.37 5.70
C LEU A 243 14.99 21.49 6.74
N LEU A 244 15.58 20.36 6.32
CA LEU A 244 16.33 19.45 7.21
C LEU A 244 17.59 20.10 7.77
N ASP A 245 18.28 20.94 6.99
CA ASP A 245 19.46 21.69 7.47
C ASP A 245 19.10 22.68 8.58
N ARG A 246 17.87 23.21 8.58
CA ARG A 246 17.41 24.20 9.58
C ARG A 246 16.65 23.59 10.75
N TYR A 247 15.87 22.54 10.52
CA TYR A 247 14.92 21.98 11.50
C TYR A 247 15.08 20.47 11.72
N GLY A 248 16.01 19.82 11.01
CA GLY A 248 16.17 18.37 11.03
C GLY A 248 16.72 17.81 12.34
N GLU A 249 17.17 18.65 13.27
CA GLU A 249 17.58 18.23 14.63
C GLU A 249 16.40 17.74 15.49
N ARG A 250 15.16 18.09 15.14
CA ARG A 250 13.99 17.76 15.96
C ARG A 250 13.52 16.32 15.85
N ASP A 251 13.84 15.64 14.75
CA ASP A 251 13.37 14.28 14.51
C ASP A 251 14.46 13.46 13.82
N SER A 252 14.91 12.41 14.52
CA SER A 252 15.90 11.43 14.04
C SER A 252 15.46 10.66 12.80
N LEU A 253 14.15 10.64 12.50
CA LEU A 253 13.59 9.98 11.33
C LEU A 253 13.40 10.94 10.14
N GLY A 254 13.64 12.24 10.33
CA GLY A 254 13.36 13.28 9.32
C GLY A 254 14.11 13.06 8.00
N TYR A 255 15.36 12.59 8.04
CA TYR A 255 16.17 12.40 6.83
C TYR A 255 15.59 11.34 5.89
N PHE A 256 14.85 10.36 6.41
CA PHE A 256 14.18 9.34 5.59
C PHE A 256 13.09 9.91 4.68
N ALA A 257 12.62 11.15 4.92
CA ALA A 257 11.71 11.85 4.02
C ALA A 257 12.27 12.05 2.60
N LEU A 258 13.59 12.04 2.44
CA LEU A 258 14.29 12.19 1.15
C LEU A 258 14.24 10.96 0.24
N ARG A 259 13.62 9.86 0.69
CA ARG A 259 13.46 8.65 -0.11
C ARG A 259 12.63 8.94 -1.37
N ARG A 260 13.20 8.65 -2.54
CA ARG A 260 12.63 8.99 -3.87
C ARG A 260 11.37 8.21 -4.27
N ASP A 261 10.95 7.21 -3.48
CA ASP A 261 9.67 6.50 -3.71
C ASP A 261 8.49 7.14 -2.95
N LYS A 262 8.73 8.28 -2.27
CA LYS A 262 7.73 9.16 -1.65
C LYS A 262 7.32 10.28 -2.60
N SER A 263 6.17 10.85 -2.33
CA SER A 263 5.65 12.12 -2.85
C SER A 263 5.70 13.15 -1.72
N VAL A 264 5.64 14.43 -2.06
CA VAL A 264 5.75 15.52 -1.08
C VAL A 264 4.56 16.45 -1.21
N ILE A 265 3.91 16.77 -0.09
CA ILE A 265 2.98 17.90 -0.03
C ILE A 265 3.59 19.01 0.80
N TRP A 266 3.60 20.21 0.22
CA TRP A 266 4.10 21.42 0.85
C TRP A 266 2.97 22.17 1.57
N SER A 267 3.30 22.75 2.72
CA SER A 267 2.49 23.81 3.33
C SER A 267 2.32 24.99 2.36
N PRO A 268 1.22 25.74 2.43
CA PRO A 268 1.04 26.95 1.61
C PRO A 268 2.16 27.99 1.78
N SER A 269 2.79 28.06 2.95
CA SER A 269 3.95 28.94 3.20
C SER A 269 5.26 28.42 2.62
N GLY A 270 5.32 27.15 2.21
CA GLY A 270 6.55 26.48 1.76
C GLY A 270 7.57 26.19 2.87
N LYS A 271 7.25 26.48 4.14
CA LYS A 271 8.15 26.31 5.29
C LYS A 271 8.09 24.94 5.96
N SER A 272 7.12 24.12 5.57
CA SER A 272 6.96 22.73 6.01
C SER A 272 6.45 21.84 4.88
N ALA A 273 6.73 20.54 4.96
CA ALA A 273 6.27 19.53 4.02
C ALA A 273 6.02 18.16 4.67
N ILE A 274 5.10 17.39 4.10
CA ILE A 274 4.84 15.99 4.47
C ILE A 274 5.30 15.08 3.33
N ALA A 275 6.22 14.17 3.63
CA ALA A 275 6.60 13.09 2.71
C ALA A 275 5.69 11.88 2.93
N TYR A 276 5.03 11.41 1.87
CA TYR A 276 4.04 10.34 1.95
C TYR A 276 4.09 9.43 0.73
N ARG A 277 3.41 8.28 0.80
CA ARG A 277 3.27 7.37 -0.33
C ARG A 277 1.88 6.73 -0.33
N VAL A 278 1.32 6.56 -1.52
CA VAL A 278 0.00 5.93 -1.68
C VAL A 278 0.13 4.44 -1.97
N LEU A 279 -0.34 3.60 -1.05
CA LEU A 279 -0.32 2.14 -1.17
C LEU A 279 -1.70 1.55 -0.87
N GLY A 280 -2.27 0.83 -1.84
CA GLY A 280 -3.57 0.17 -1.67
C GLY A 280 -4.71 1.13 -1.29
N GLY A 281 -4.61 2.40 -1.67
CA GLY A 281 -5.54 3.48 -1.32
C GLY A 281 -5.44 3.98 0.13
N VAL A 282 -4.29 3.77 0.78
CA VAL A 282 -3.85 4.46 1.99
C VAL A 282 -2.79 5.47 1.56
N SER A 283 -2.96 6.74 1.94
CA SER A 283 -1.92 7.76 1.85
C SER A 283 -1.14 7.70 3.15
N LEU A 284 0.06 7.12 3.10
CA LEU A 284 0.87 6.83 4.27
C LEU A 284 2.00 7.87 4.36
N ALA A 285 1.91 8.79 5.31
CA ALA A 285 2.98 9.71 5.66
C ALA A 285 4.04 9.01 6.53
N SER A 286 5.28 9.46 6.39
CA SER A 286 6.46 8.91 7.08
C SER A 286 6.95 9.91 8.12
N GLY A 287 6.72 9.63 9.40
CA GLY A 287 7.18 10.47 10.50
C GLY A 287 6.52 11.84 10.54
N ASP A 288 7.29 12.80 11.05
CA ASP A 288 6.85 14.17 11.30
C ASP A 288 6.84 15.01 10.02
N PRO A 289 6.05 16.10 9.96
CA PRO A 289 6.24 17.10 8.93
C PRO A 289 7.64 17.70 9.02
N ILE A 290 8.34 17.80 7.88
CA ILE A 290 9.67 18.39 7.81
C ILE A 290 9.54 19.91 7.80
N GLY A 291 10.37 20.64 8.54
CA GLY A 291 10.42 22.10 8.55
C GLY A 291 9.82 22.75 9.78
N ASP A 292 9.41 24.01 9.64
CA ASP A 292 8.97 24.87 10.75
C ASP A 292 7.67 24.34 11.41
N PRO A 293 7.67 24.04 12.73
CA PRO A 293 6.49 23.60 13.47
C PRO A 293 5.27 24.50 13.34
N GLU A 294 5.46 25.82 13.20
CA GLU A 294 4.37 26.76 13.00
C GLU A 294 3.65 26.54 11.66
N ALA A 295 4.35 25.97 10.67
CA ALA A 295 3.81 25.67 9.34
C ALA A 295 3.27 24.24 9.20
N TRP A 296 3.47 23.36 10.20
CA TRP A 296 2.99 21.97 10.18
C TRP A 296 1.47 21.87 9.94
N PRO A 297 0.60 22.65 10.63
CA PRO A 297 -0.84 22.60 10.38
C PRO A 297 -1.22 22.82 8.91
N GLY A 298 -0.52 23.74 8.24
CA GLY A 298 -0.75 24.03 6.83
C GLY A 298 -0.38 22.87 5.90
N ALA A 299 0.71 22.16 6.19
CA ALA A 299 1.08 20.96 5.44
C ALA A 299 0.11 19.79 5.71
N ILE A 300 -0.29 19.60 6.96
CA ILE A 300 -1.25 18.56 7.38
C ILE A 300 -2.60 18.78 6.70
N ASP A 301 -3.13 20.00 6.69
CA ASP A 301 -4.40 20.32 6.05
C ASP A 301 -4.36 20.09 4.54
N ALA A 302 -3.27 20.50 3.88
CA ALA A 302 -3.07 20.27 2.45
C ALA A 302 -3.03 18.75 2.13
N TRP A 303 -2.31 17.97 2.93
CA TRP A 303 -2.20 16.53 2.75
C TRP A 303 -3.53 15.81 3.01
N LEU A 304 -4.25 16.18 4.07
CA LEU A 304 -5.58 15.64 4.35
C LEU A 304 -6.59 16.03 3.26
N ALA A 305 -6.46 17.22 2.66
CA ALA A 305 -7.29 17.64 1.54
C ALA A 305 -7.07 16.78 0.29
N GLU A 306 -5.82 16.49 -0.05
CA GLU A 306 -5.48 15.58 -1.14
C GLU A 306 -6.00 14.16 -0.87
N ALA A 307 -5.78 13.64 0.35
CA ALA A 307 -6.30 12.33 0.73
C ALA A 307 -7.82 12.26 0.57
N ARG A 308 -8.56 13.32 0.92
CA ARG A 308 -10.01 13.43 0.68
C ARG A 308 -10.34 13.46 -0.81
N GLU A 309 -9.65 14.26 -1.61
CA GLU A 309 -9.88 14.40 -3.05
C GLU A 309 -9.75 13.07 -3.82
N HIS A 310 -8.85 12.20 -3.38
CA HIS A 310 -8.65 10.88 -3.99
C HIS A 310 -9.38 9.73 -3.26
N ALA A 311 -10.04 10.01 -2.15
CA ALA A 311 -10.58 9.05 -1.17
C ALA A 311 -9.53 8.02 -0.74
N TRP A 312 -8.33 8.50 -0.43
CA TRP A 312 -7.32 7.74 0.28
C TRP A 312 -7.58 7.81 1.79
N VAL A 313 -7.22 6.72 2.47
CA VAL A 313 -7.18 6.70 3.93
C VAL A 313 -5.87 7.37 4.36
N PRO A 314 -5.90 8.53 5.04
CA PRO A 314 -4.68 9.13 5.58
C PRO A 314 -4.20 8.33 6.80
N ALA A 315 -2.91 8.07 6.85
CA ALA A 315 -2.25 7.50 8.02
C ALA A 315 -0.82 8.02 8.12
N VAL A 316 -0.29 8.11 9.34
CA VAL A 316 1.10 8.48 9.60
C VAL A 316 1.77 7.31 10.30
N MET A 317 2.99 6.99 9.92
CA MET A 317 3.79 5.92 10.53
C MET A 317 5.06 6.52 11.15
N GLY A 318 5.27 6.29 12.44
CA GLY A 318 6.49 6.67 13.14
C GLY A 318 6.54 8.15 13.56
N ALA A 319 5.40 8.79 13.79
CA ALA A 319 5.37 10.18 14.26
C ALA A 319 5.91 10.28 15.70
N SER A 320 6.60 11.37 16.02
CA SER A 320 6.92 11.75 17.40
C SER A 320 5.65 12.11 18.19
N GLU A 321 5.80 12.29 19.51
CA GLU A 321 4.72 12.79 20.36
C GLU A 321 4.32 14.24 20.02
N GLU A 322 5.28 15.09 19.66
CA GLU A 322 5.04 16.49 19.28
C GLU A 322 4.17 16.56 18.01
N ALA A 323 4.60 15.90 16.94
CA ALA A 323 3.82 15.85 15.70
C ALA A 323 2.49 15.10 15.89
N GLY A 324 2.49 14.01 16.66
CA GLY A 324 1.29 13.27 17.04
C GLY A 324 0.21 14.17 17.63
N THR A 325 0.60 15.08 18.51
CA THR A 325 -0.29 16.08 19.11
C THR A 325 -0.85 17.05 18.07
N VAL A 326 -0.04 17.51 17.12
CA VAL A 326 -0.50 18.40 16.04
C VAL A 326 -1.46 17.67 15.12
N TYR A 327 -1.11 16.49 14.60
CA TYR A 327 -1.98 15.65 13.79
C TYR A 327 -3.32 15.34 14.47
N ALA A 328 -3.32 15.15 15.79
CA ALA A 328 -4.55 14.91 16.56
C ALA A 328 -5.52 16.09 16.52
N ARG A 329 -5.01 17.33 16.52
CA ARG A 329 -5.84 18.54 16.35
C ARG A 329 -6.49 18.61 14.96
N HIS A 330 -5.94 17.90 13.96
CA HIS A 330 -6.49 17.79 12.61
C HIS A 330 -7.38 16.53 12.41
N GLY A 331 -7.75 15.85 13.51
CA GLY A 331 -8.75 14.77 13.49
C GLY A 331 -8.18 13.37 13.21
N LEU A 332 -6.89 13.15 13.49
CA LEU A 332 -6.31 11.81 13.54
C LEU A 332 -6.23 11.32 14.99
N ASP A 333 -6.57 10.06 15.24
CA ASP A 333 -6.30 9.41 16.50
C ASP A 333 -4.86 8.87 16.51
N ALA A 334 -4.24 8.83 17.69
CA ALA A 334 -2.90 8.30 17.90
C ALA A 334 -2.95 6.92 18.53
N LEU A 335 -2.09 6.04 18.04
CA LEU A 335 -1.79 4.77 18.69
C LEU A 335 -0.28 4.61 18.76
N GLU A 336 0.21 4.25 19.93
CA GLU A 336 1.63 3.98 20.11
C GLU A 336 2.07 2.75 19.29
N LEU A 337 3.10 2.97 18.47
CA LEU A 337 3.68 1.97 17.59
C LEU A 337 4.81 1.20 18.29
N GLY A 338 5.53 1.85 19.20
CA GLY A 338 6.77 1.36 19.82
C GLY A 338 7.71 2.51 20.17
N ASP A 339 8.97 2.19 20.43
CA ASP A 339 9.95 3.16 20.90
C ASP A 339 11.24 3.11 20.08
N GLU A 340 11.81 4.28 19.84
CA GLU A 340 13.13 4.46 19.27
C GLU A 340 14.21 4.40 20.36
N ALA A 341 15.35 3.78 20.05
CA ALA A 341 16.48 3.69 20.95
C ALA A 341 17.53 4.75 20.60
N ILE A 342 17.61 5.81 21.41
CA ILE A 342 18.58 6.91 21.26
C ILE A 342 19.69 6.75 22.29
N VAL A 343 20.94 6.82 21.87
CA VAL A 343 22.11 6.79 22.75
C VAL A 343 22.80 8.15 22.70
N GLU A 344 22.89 8.81 23.84
CA GLU A 344 23.76 9.98 24.01
C GLU A 344 25.19 9.53 24.24
N THR A 345 26.12 10.06 23.45
CA THR A 345 27.52 9.59 23.45
C THR A 345 28.23 9.97 24.75
N ALA A 346 27.91 11.12 25.34
CA ALA A 346 28.48 11.61 26.59
C ALA A 346 28.12 10.73 27.81
N ASP A 347 26.90 10.18 27.83
CA ASP A 347 26.40 9.36 28.92
C ASP A 347 26.77 7.87 28.79
N PHE A 348 27.27 7.47 27.61
CA PHE A 348 27.59 6.08 27.33
C PHE A 348 28.88 5.64 28.03
N THR A 349 28.80 4.55 28.80
CA THR A 349 29.97 3.90 29.39
C THR A 349 29.88 2.39 29.30
N LEU A 350 31.02 1.75 29.02
CA LEU A 350 31.15 0.29 29.11
C LEU A 350 31.44 -0.20 30.52
N GLU A 351 31.61 0.71 31.48
CA GLU A 351 31.93 0.37 32.87
C GLU A 351 30.70 -0.11 33.66
N GLY A 352 30.96 -0.65 34.84
CA GLY A 352 29.90 -1.14 35.72
C GLY A 352 29.41 -2.57 35.44
N ARG A 353 28.59 -3.05 36.38
CA ARG A 353 28.09 -4.44 36.43
C ARG A 353 27.12 -4.77 35.30
N ALA A 354 26.23 -3.82 34.97
CA ALA A 354 25.22 -4.02 33.94
C ALA A 354 25.81 -4.17 32.53
N MET A 355 26.93 -3.51 32.25
CA MET A 355 27.61 -3.56 30.96
C MET A 355 28.57 -4.75 30.80
N ARG A 356 28.68 -5.65 31.81
CA ARG A 356 29.63 -6.76 31.79
C ARG A 356 29.51 -7.63 30.54
N THR A 357 28.29 -8.01 30.16
CA THR A 357 28.05 -8.87 28.99
C THR A 357 28.43 -8.16 27.68
N VAL A 358 28.06 -6.89 27.55
CA VAL A 358 28.34 -6.05 26.38
C VAL A 358 29.85 -5.84 26.25
N ARG A 359 30.52 -5.47 27.34
CA ARG A 359 31.98 -5.30 27.43
C ARG A 359 32.73 -6.60 27.12
N GLN A 360 32.23 -7.75 27.56
CA GLN A 360 32.83 -9.05 27.23
C GLN A 360 32.70 -9.39 25.74
N ALA A 361 31.55 -9.07 25.13
CA ALA A 361 31.34 -9.26 23.70
C ALA A 361 32.24 -8.33 22.87
N HIS A 362 32.28 -7.03 23.20
CA HIS A 362 33.17 -6.04 22.59
C HIS A 362 34.64 -6.47 22.66
N ASN A 363 35.13 -6.81 23.86
CA ASN A 363 36.51 -7.27 24.04
C ASN A 363 36.83 -8.60 23.35
N ARG A 364 35.84 -9.46 23.10
CA ARG A 364 36.04 -10.71 22.35
C ARG A 364 36.27 -10.42 20.88
N VAL A 365 35.41 -9.59 20.26
CA VAL A 365 35.53 -9.20 18.85
C VAL A 365 36.79 -8.36 18.63
N ARG A 366 37.14 -7.47 19.57
CA ARG A 366 38.41 -6.74 19.49
C ARG A 366 39.64 -7.66 19.53
N ARG A 367 39.60 -8.74 20.33
CA ARG A 367 40.70 -9.72 20.44
C ARG A 367 40.85 -10.64 19.23
N SER A 368 39.80 -10.80 18.41
CA SER A 368 39.90 -11.54 17.15
C SER A 368 40.56 -10.73 16.02
N GLY A 369 41.04 -9.51 16.32
CA GLY A 369 41.72 -8.64 15.36
C GLY A 369 40.77 -7.83 14.49
N CYS A 370 39.47 -7.77 14.81
CA CYS A 370 38.53 -6.95 14.08
C CYS A 370 38.84 -5.45 14.28
N THR A 371 38.79 -4.69 13.19
CA THR A 371 39.05 -3.24 13.18
C THR A 371 37.87 -2.49 12.56
N VAL A 372 37.59 -1.29 13.08
CA VAL A 372 36.49 -0.44 12.63
C VAL A 372 37.01 0.85 12.00
N ARG A 373 36.46 1.19 10.83
CA ARG A 373 36.65 2.49 10.17
C ARG A 373 35.32 3.25 10.16
N ILE A 374 35.38 4.54 10.49
CA ILE A 374 34.23 5.44 10.52
C ILE A 374 34.54 6.59 9.57
N ARG A 375 33.74 6.76 8.52
CA ARG A 375 33.97 7.79 7.50
C ARG A 375 32.65 8.34 6.99
N ARG A 376 32.62 9.62 6.62
CA ARG A 376 31.48 10.14 5.86
C ARG A 376 31.53 9.57 4.45
N HIS A 377 30.38 9.38 3.81
CA HIS A 377 30.30 8.85 2.45
C HIS A 377 31.10 9.72 1.47
N ALA A 378 31.13 11.04 1.67
CA ALA A 378 31.92 11.96 0.86
C ALA A 378 33.44 11.73 0.93
N ASP A 379 33.93 11.14 2.03
CA ASP A 379 35.36 10.90 2.27
C ASP A 379 35.82 9.52 1.76
N ILE A 380 34.90 8.70 1.23
CA ILE A 380 35.19 7.36 0.70
C ILE A 380 35.44 7.46 -0.81
N PRO A 381 36.60 7.03 -1.32
CA PRO A 381 36.86 6.97 -2.75
C PRO A 381 35.79 6.17 -3.49
N ALA A 382 35.35 6.64 -4.67
CA ALA A 382 34.25 6.02 -5.41
C ALA A 382 34.48 4.53 -5.74
N SER A 383 35.73 4.13 -6.00
CA SER A 383 36.10 2.73 -6.23
C SER A 383 35.92 1.87 -4.98
N GLU A 384 36.30 2.39 -3.81
CA GLU A 384 36.13 1.71 -2.52
C GLU A 384 34.65 1.64 -2.13
N LEU A 385 33.91 2.74 -2.30
CA LEU A 385 32.47 2.77 -2.05
C LEU A 385 31.74 1.74 -2.92
N ALA A 386 32.08 1.60 -4.20
CA ALA A 386 31.49 0.60 -5.08
C ALA A 386 31.67 -0.84 -4.55
N VAL A 387 32.85 -1.17 -4.01
CA VAL A 387 33.10 -2.48 -3.38
C VAL A 387 32.25 -2.66 -2.13
N LEU A 388 32.12 -1.63 -1.29
CA LEU A 388 31.26 -1.69 -0.11
C LEU A 388 29.79 -1.90 -0.47
N LEU A 389 29.30 -1.24 -1.53
CA LEU A 389 27.94 -1.42 -2.03
C LEU A 389 27.71 -2.85 -2.54
N GLU A 390 28.67 -3.42 -3.27
CA GLU A 390 28.61 -4.82 -3.73
C GLU A 390 28.53 -5.80 -2.55
N ARG A 391 29.34 -5.58 -1.50
CA ARG A 391 29.28 -6.38 -0.28
C ARG A 391 27.97 -6.22 0.49
N ALA A 392 27.45 -4.99 0.59
CA ALA A 392 26.15 -4.72 1.20
C ALA A 392 25.02 -5.48 0.49
N ASP A 393 25.13 -5.61 -0.84
CA ASP A 393 24.21 -6.33 -1.69
C ASP A 393 24.35 -7.86 -1.58
N ASP A 394 25.57 -8.39 -1.47
CA ASP A 394 25.84 -9.82 -1.26
C ASP A 394 25.33 -10.31 0.10
N TRP A 395 25.46 -9.49 1.13
CA TRP A 395 24.99 -9.79 2.49
C TRP A 395 23.49 -9.53 2.69
N ARG A 396 22.76 -9.18 1.63
CA ARG A 396 21.33 -8.89 1.70
C ARG A 396 20.51 -10.18 1.79
N ASP A 397 19.67 -10.27 2.81
CA ASP A 397 18.66 -11.33 2.91
C ASP A 397 17.42 -11.00 2.07
N GLY A 398 17.39 -11.53 0.84
CA GLY A 398 16.25 -11.45 -0.08
C GLY A 398 16.43 -10.51 -1.28
N GLN A 399 15.41 -10.47 -2.15
CA GLN A 399 15.43 -9.77 -3.45
C GLN A 399 14.91 -8.32 -3.41
N THR A 400 14.30 -7.88 -2.30
CA THR A 400 13.74 -6.52 -2.16
C THR A 400 14.34 -5.81 -0.96
N GLU A 401 14.82 -4.59 -1.17
CA GLU A 401 15.21 -3.67 -0.11
C GLU A 401 14.00 -3.38 0.79
N ARG A 402 14.18 -3.60 2.10
CA ARG A 402 13.18 -3.31 3.12
C ARG A 402 13.26 -1.83 3.52
N GLY A 403 12.15 -1.29 4.00
CA GLY A 403 12.06 0.01 4.63
C GLY A 403 11.27 1.07 3.84
N PHE A 404 10.63 1.97 4.58
CA PHE A 404 9.90 3.14 4.09
C PHE A 404 10.11 4.33 5.04
N SER A 405 9.71 4.20 6.30
CA SER A 405 9.81 5.29 7.29
C SER A 405 11.20 5.36 7.92
N MET A 406 11.95 4.26 7.85
CA MET A 406 13.20 4.04 8.60
C MET A 406 14.32 3.46 7.73
N ALA A 407 14.21 3.60 6.41
CA ALA A 407 15.31 3.30 5.50
C ALA A 407 15.27 4.22 4.28
N LEU A 408 16.41 4.80 3.94
CA LEU A 408 16.60 5.71 2.82
C LEU A 408 16.61 4.94 1.49
N GLY A 409 17.15 3.71 1.49
CA GLY A 409 17.08 2.80 0.34
C GLY A 409 17.87 3.26 -0.89
N ARG A 410 18.93 4.04 -0.68
CA ARG A 410 19.88 4.52 -1.72
C ARG A 410 21.29 4.71 -1.16
N LEU A 411 21.83 3.65 -0.55
CA LEU A 411 23.19 3.66 0.01
C LEU A 411 24.20 4.13 -1.05
N GLY A 412 25.07 5.07 -0.67
CA GLY A 412 26.13 5.59 -1.54
C GLY A 412 25.69 6.59 -2.59
N ASP A 413 24.45 7.10 -2.55
CA ASP A 413 24.04 8.21 -3.42
C ASP A 413 24.93 9.44 -3.20
N PRO A 414 25.50 10.05 -4.26
CA PRO A 414 26.39 11.22 -4.12
C PRO A 414 25.74 12.42 -3.42
N ALA A 415 24.42 12.55 -3.46
CA ALA A 415 23.70 13.61 -2.75
C ALA A 415 23.67 13.39 -1.23
N ASP A 416 24.02 12.20 -0.75
CA ASP A 416 24.00 11.80 0.66
C ASP A 416 25.42 11.69 1.25
N GLY A 417 26.33 12.58 0.82
CA GLY A 417 27.73 12.61 1.27
C GLY A 417 27.93 12.79 2.79
N ARG A 418 26.94 13.35 3.50
CA ARG A 418 26.97 13.50 4.96
C ARG A 418 26.63 12.22 5.73
N CYS A 419 26.09 11.19 5.07
CA CYS A 419 25.88 9.90 5.72
C CYS A 419 27.20 9.31 6.20
N VAL A 420 27.17 8.57 7.30
CA VAL A 420 28.35 7.96 7.91
C VAL A 420 28.33 6.45 7.66
N MET A 421 29.43 5.94 7.11
CA MET A 421 29.70 4.53 6.97
C MET A 421 30.55 4.06 8.15
N VAL A 422 30.14 2.98 8.79
CA VAL A 422 30.92 2.24 9.78
C VAL A 422 31.22 0.87 9.22
N GLU A 423 32.48 0.58 8.98
CA GLU A 423 32.93 -0.64 8.32
C GLU A 423 33.75 -1.47 9.31
N CYS A 424 33.51 -2.77 9.36
CA CYS A 424 34.34 -3.68 10.14
C CYS A 424 35.06 -4.66 9.23
N ALA A 425 36.38 -4.74 9.38
CA ALA A 425 37.21 -5.77 8.77
C ALA A 425 37.72 -6.76 9.83
N ASP A 426 37.99 -8.00 9.44
CA ASP A 426 38.67 -8.97 10.30
C ASP A 426 40.19 -8.72 10.38
N GLY A 427 40.91 -9.56 11.12
CA GLY A 427 42.37 -9.47 11.26
C GLY A 427 43.15 -9.70 9.95
N ALA A 428 42.50 -10.21 8.89
CA ALA A 428 43.08 -10.34 7.55
C ALA A 428 42.76 -9.14 6.65
N GLY A 429 42.02 -8.14 7.15
CA GLY A 429 41.61 -6.96 6.38
C GLY A 429 40.39 -7.20 5.49
N SER A 430 39.71 -8.34 5.62
CA SER A 430 38.51 -8.65 4.83
C SER A 430 37.27 -8.00 5.46
N PRO A 431 36.45 -7.24 4.69
CA PRO A 431 35.20 -6.69 5.21
C PRO A 431 34.26 -7.79 5.72
N ARG A 432 33.74 -7.63 6.94
CA ARG A 432 32.82 -8.57 7.59
C ARG A 432 31.44 -7.98 7.86
N ALA A 433 31.36 -6.66 8.00
CA ALA A 433 30.09 -5.96 8.20
C ALA A 433 30.22 -4.48 7.85
N LEU A 434 29.08 -3.86 7.53
CA LEU A 434 28.94 -2.43 7.34
C LEU A 434 27.62 -1.94 7.95
N LEU A 435 27.67 -0.76 8.53
CA LEU A 435 26.52 0.01 8.98
C LEU A 435 26.53 1.36 8.26
N SER A 436 25.36 1.86 7.88
CA SER A 436 25.21 3.21 7.36
C SER A 436 24.22 3.99 8.20
N PHE A 437 24.58 5.23 8.50
CA PHE A 437 23.79 6.16 9.29
C PHE A 437 23.50 7.42 8.48
N VAL A 438 22.25 7.87 8.52
CA VAL A 438 21.82 9.14 7.95
C VAL A 438 21.99 10.27 8.96
N PRO A 439 22.20 11.52 8.51
CA PRO A 439 22.27 12.68 9.40
C PRO A 439 20.95 12.91 10.15
N TRP A 440 21.04 13.18 11.44
CA TRP A 440 19.98 13.72 12.28
C TRP A 440 20.43 15.10 12.80
N GLY A 441 20.04 16.15 12.08
CA GLY A 441 20.59 17.49 12.33
C GLY A 441 22.12 17.56 12.17
N PRO A 442 22.78 18.53 12.82
CA PRO A 442 24.23 18.70 12.75
C PRO A 442 25.03 17.73 13.64
N HIS A 443 24.43 17.22 14.72
CA HIS A 443 25.13 16.46 15.78
C HIS A 443 24.57 15.05 16.01
N GLY A 444 23.58 14.61 15.25
CA GLY A 444 22.95 13.30 15.40
C GLY A 444 23.18 12.38 14.20
N LEU A 445 23.11 11.07 14.47
CA LEU A 445 23.07 10.02 13.45
C LEU A 445 21.87 9.09 13.69
N SER A 446 21.24 8.63 12.61
CA SER A 446 20.15 7.67 12.66
C SER A 446 20.46 6.46 11.78
N LEU A 447 20.30 5.25 12.32
CA LEU A 447 20.70 4.02 11.65
C LEU A 447 19.79 3.69 10.46
N ASP A 448 20.34 3.75 9.25
CA ASP A 448 19.65 3.44 8.00
C ASP A 448 19.82 1.98 7.59
N LEU A 449 21.07 1.49 7.61
CA LEU A 449 21.41 0.19 7.07
C LEU A 449 22.31 -0.60 8.00
N MET A 450 22.02 -1.89 8.13
CA MET A 450 22.88 -2.87 8.76
C MET A 450 23.08 -4.07 7.83
N ARG A 451 24.33 -4.40 7.52
CA ARG A 451 24.69 -5.59 6.74
C ARG A 451 25.89 -6.27 7.40
N ARG A 452 25.83 -7.59 7.47
CA ARG A 452 26.92 -8.41 7.99
C ARG A 452 27.05 -9.69 7.19
N ASP A 453 28.27 -10.18 7.07
CA ASP A 453 28.53 -11.50 6.53
C ASP A 453 27.86 -12.57 7.39
N ARG A 454 27.34 -13.62 6.74
CA ARG A 454 26.66 -14.72 7.44
C ARG A 454 27.63 -15.54 8.30
N GLY A 455 28.92 -15.56 7.95
CA GLY A 455 29.97 -16.17 8.76
C GLY A 455 30.55 -15.27 9.84
N SER A 456 29.96 -14.10 10.13
CA SER A 456 30.47 -13.18 11.16
C SER A 456 30.20 -13.66 12.58
N ASP A 457 31.15 -13.35 13.48
CA ASP A 457 31.02 -13.65 14.90
C ASP A 457 29.84 -12.93 15.56
N ASN A 458 29.22 -13.61 16.53
CA ASN A 458 28.18 -13.00 17.36
C ASN A 458 28.76 -11.84 18.19
N GLY A 459 28.12 -10.67 18.10
CA GLY A 459 28.58 -9.44 18.75
C GLY A 459 29.24 -8.43 17.82
N LEU A 460 29.43 -8.74 16.53
CA LEU A 460 30.11 -7.86 15.58
C LEU A 460 29.39 -6.51 15.42
N ILE A 461 28.06 -6.53 15.33
CA ILE A 461 27.26 -5.32 15.22
C ILE A 461 27.36 -4.49 16.50
N GLU A 462 27.22 -5.14 17.66
CA GLU A 462 27.38 -4.45 18.94
C GLU A 462 28.78 -3.82 19.07
N PHE A 463 29.82 -4.52 18.62
CA PHE A 463 31.18 -3.99 18.56
C PHE A 463 31.25 -2.73 17.69
N MET A 464 30.69 -2.75 16.48
CA MET A 464 30.69 -1.60 15.57
C MET A 464 29.93 -0.38 16.13
N VAL A 465 28.76 -0.61 16.75
CA VAL A 465 27.97 0.46 17.37
C VAL A 465 28.72 1.09 18.54
N ILE A 466 29.37 0.27 19.37
CA ILE A 466 30.18 0.75 20.50
C ILE A 466 31.38 1.55 20.00
N GLU A 467 32.09 1.07 18.98
CA GLU A 467 33.22 1.79 18.39
C GLU A 467 32.77 3.14 17.81
N LEU A 468 31.60 3.19 17.17
CA LEU A 468 31.00 4.46 16.72
C LEU A 468 30.75 5.42 17.88
N ILE A 469 30.12 4.95 18.97
CA ILE A 469 29.80 5.79 20.12
C ILE A 469 31.08 6.29 20.81
N GLN A 470 32.07 5.41 21.01
CA GLN A 470 33.34 5.76 21.67
C GLN A 470 34.21 6.71 20.84
N ARG A 471 34.05 6.71 19.52
CA ARG A 471 34.80 7.53 18.56
C ARG A 471 33.91 8.57 17.89
N ALA A 472 32.79 8.93 18.52
CA ALA A 472 31.80 9.84 17.94
C ALA A 472 32.36 11.25 17.70
N GLU A 473 33.37 11.66 18.48
CA GLU A 473 34.12 12.91 18.27
C GLU A 473 34.80 12.98 16.91
N GLU A 474 35.23 11.84 16.33
CA GLU A 474 35.87 11.79 15.00
C GLU A 474 34.93 12.26 13.88
N VAL A 475 33.61 12.16 14.10
CA VAL A 475 32.56 12.58 13.15
C VAL A 475 31.71 13.74 13.65
N GLY A 476 31.96 14.24 14.86
CA GLY A 476 31.27 15.39 15.48
C GLY A 476 29.84 15.08 15.92
N VAL A 477 29.60 13.87 16.43
CA VAL A 477 28.27 13.35 16.76
C VAL A 477 28.10 13.21 18.28
N GLU A 478 26.95 13.65 18.78
CA GLU A 478 26.58 13.63 20.20
C GLU A 478 25.47 12.60 20.48
N GLN A 479 24.68 12.24 19.46
CA GLN A 479 23.54 11.33 19.62
C GLN A 479 23.44 10.34 18.47
N VAL A 480 23.12 9.10 18.79
CA VAL A 480 22.94 8.02 17.81
C VAL A 480 21.62 7.30 18.05
N SER A 481 20.73 7.35 17.07
CA SER A 481 19.56 6.49 17.00
C SER A 481 19.92 5.12 16.41
N LEU A 482 19.61 4.07 17.16
CA LEU A 482 19.79 2.67 16.78
C LEU A 482 18.52 2.06 16.18
N ASN A 483 17.66 2.92 15.63
CA ASN A 483 16.40 2.57 15.00
C ASN A 483 15.38 1.98 15.99
N PHE A 484 14.22 1.64 15.45
CA PHE A 484 12.96 1.51 16.15
C PHE A 484 12.66 0.09 16.64
N ALA A 485 12.26 -0.04 17.90
CA ALA A 485 11.70 -1.26 18.47
C ALA A 485 10.16 -1.17 18.50
N MET A 486 9.52 -1.76 17.50
CA MET A 486 8.07 -1.85 17.41
C MET A 486 7.46 -2.53 18.65
N PHE A 487 6.40 -1.96 19.22
CA PHE A 487 5.50 -2.55 20.23
C PHE A 487 6.06 -2.85 21.63
N ARG A 488 7.09 -2.15 22.13
CA ARG A 488 7.56 -2.32 23.53
C ARG A 488 6.45 -2.07 24.57
N SER A 489 5.67 -1.01 24.44
CA SER A 489 4.79 -0.57 25.53
C SER A 489 3.58 -1.45 25.80
N VAL A 490 3.27 -2.39 24.90
CA VAL A 490 2.28 -3.46 25.15
C VAL A 490 2.84 -4.51 26.11
N PHE A 491 4.16 -4.74 26.13
CA PHE A 491 4.81 -5.67 27.07
C PHE A 491 4.98 -5.07 28.46
N GLU A 492 5.16 -3.75 28.59
CA GLU A 492 5.23 -3.08 29.91
C GLU A 492 3.83 -2.81 30.50
N ARG A 493 2.87 -2.35 29.69
CA ARG A 493 1.49 -2.04 30.16
C ARG A 493 0.57 -3.25 30.24
N GLY A 494 0.91 -4.38 29.63
CA GLY A 494 0.17 -5.65 29.76
C GLY A 494 0.09 -6.19 31.20
N SER A 495 0.85 -5.62 32.13
CA SER A 495 0.86 -5.97 33.55
C SER A 495 -0.10 -5.14 34.43
N ARG A 496 -0.79 -4.12 33.91
CA ARG A 496 -1.71 -3.27 34.70
C ARG A 496 -3.08 -3.05 34.01
N LEU A 497 -4.03 -3.90 34.37
CA LEU A 497 -5.49 -3.69 34.53
C LEU A 497 -6.30 -2.87 33.48
N GLY A 498 -7.27 -3.54 32.85
CA GLY A 498 -8.54 -2.95 32.37
C GLY A 498 -8.61 -2.55 30.89
N ALA A 499 -9.08 -3.44 30.00
CA ALA A 499 -9.00 -3.22 28.56
C ALA A 499 -10.34 -3.37 27.80
N GLY A 500 -10.77 -2.29 27.14
CA GLY A 500 -11.93 -2.24 26.24
C GLY A 500 -11.75 -3.00 24.91
N PRO A 501 -12.77 -3.01 24.04
CA PRO A 501 -12.81 -3.83 22.81
C PRO A 501 -11.65 -3.58 21.84
N VAL A 502 -11.13 -2.35 21.80
CA VAL A 502 -10.01 -1.93 20.94
C VAL A 502 -8.74 -2.71 21.29
N LEU A 503 -8.41 -2.84 22.57
CA LEU A 503 -7.19 -3.52 23.00
C LEU A 503 -7.23 -5.05 22.72
N ARG A 504 -8.42 -5.65 22.67
CA ARG A 504 -8.59 -7.08 22.33
C ARG A 504 -8.37 -7.36 20.85
N LEU A 505 -8.90 -6.47 19.98
CA LEU A 505 -8.59 -6.51 18.55
C LEU A 505 -7.10 -6.29 18.31
N TRP A 506 -6.47 -5.43 19.11
CA TRP A 506 -5.02 -5.23 19.13
C TRP A 506 -4.23 -6.46 19.56
N HIS A 507 -4.63 -7.16 20.63
CA HIS A 507 -4.00 -8.41 21.02
C HIS A 507 -4.09 -9.46 19.88
N SER A 508 -5.22 -9.53 19.17
CA SER A 508 -5.39 -10.42 18.02
C SER A 508 -4.52 -10.02 16.81
N LEU A 509 -4.37 -8.73 16.52
CA LEU A 509 -3.46 -8.24 15.47
C LEU A 509 -1.99 -8.50 15.85
N LEU A 510 -1.63 -8.31 17.12
CA LEU A 510 -0.27 -8.53 17.64
C LEU A 510 0.13 -10.01 17.61
N THR A 511 -0.76 -10.93 17.98
CA THR A 511 -0.51 -12.38 17.86
C THR A 511 -0.42 -12.83 16.40
N PHE A 512 -1.09 -12.13 15.49
CA PHE A 512 -0.98 -12.36 14.04
C PHE A 512 0.39 -11.87 13.53
N PHE A 513 0.86 -10.69 13.93
CA PHE A 513 2.16 -10.14 13.50
C PHE A 513 3.39 -10.72 14.24
N SER A 514 3.24 -11.27 15.45
CA SER A 514 4.34 -11.89 16.21
C SER A 514 4.94 -13.13 15.54
N ARG A 515 4.19 -13.82 14.67
CA ARG A 515 4.71 -14.91 13.82
C ARG A 515 5.64 -14.44 12.71
N TRP A 516 5.60 -13.15 12.35
CA TRP A 516 6.40 -12.58 11.25
C TRP A 516 7.48 -11.60 11.73
N TRP A 517 7.54 -11.29 13.04
CA TRP A 517 8.38 -10.21 13.55
C TRP A 517 9.18 -10.66 14.78
N GLN A 518 10.50 -10.70 14.63
CA GLN A 518 11.50 -10.90 15.69
C GLN A 518 11.61 -9.65 16.61
N ILE A 519 10.48 -9.17 17.14
CA ILE A 519 10.34 -7.92 17.91
C ILE A 519 11.20 -7.97 19.19
N GLU A 520 11.15 -9.10 19.89
CA GLU A 520 11.82 -9.28 21.17
C GLU A 520 13.36 -9.28 21.03
N SER A 521 13.90 -9.80 19.93
CA SER A 521 15.35 -9.80 19.70
C SER A 521 15.88 -8.42 19.35
N LEU A 522 15.13 -7.59 18.63
CA LEU A 522 15.55 -6.22 18.30
C LEU A 522 15.53 -5.32 19.54
N TYR A 523 14.46 -5.42 20.35
CA TYR A 523 14.40 -4.76 21.65
C TYR A 523 15.57 -5.18 22.55
N ARG A 524 15.81 -6.50 22.71
CA ARG A 524 16.93 -7.00 23.52
C ARG A 524 18.30 -6.62 22.95
N ALA A 525 18.43 -6.42 21.64
CA ALA A 525 19.66 -5.95 21.03
C ALA A 525 19.95 -4.50 21.43
N ASN A 526 18.95 -3.61 21.34
CA ASN A 526 19.12 -2.19 21.61
C ASN A 526 19.15 -1.86 23.12
N ALA A 527 18.38 -2.58 23.95
CA ALA A 527 18.35 -2.38 25.40
C ALA A 527 19.74 -2.56 26.07
N LYS A 528 20.66 -3.29 25.43
CA LYS A 528 22.05 -3.47 25.88
C LYS A 528 22.83 -2.17 25.96
N PHE A 529 22.48 -1.17 25.16
CA PHE A 529 23.17 0.12 25.10
C PHE A 529 22.61 1.14 26.08
N ARG A 530 21.59 0.77 26.87
CA ARG A 530 20.87 1.67 27.80
C ARG A 530 20.39 2.97 27.13
N PRO A 531 19.65 2.86 26.01
CA PRO A 531 19.19 4.04 25.29
C PRO A 531 18.12 4.80 26.08
N ILE A 532 17.99 6.08 25.78
CA ILE A 532 16.78 6.86 25.98
C ILE A 532 15.75 6.32 24.99
N TRP A 533 14.55 6.06 25.50
CA TRP A 533 13.46 5.51 24.69
C TRP A 533 12.48 6.62 24.33
N GLU A 534 12.35 6.91 23.04
CA GLU A 534 11.43 7.91 22.54
C GLU A 534 10.21 7.24 21.87
N PRO A 535 8.98 7.51 22.33
CA PRO A 535 7.79 6.85 21.80
C PRO A 535 7.47 7.34 20.39
N ARG A 536 7.11 6.41 19.51
CA ARG A 536 6.61 6.71 18.16
C ARG A 536 5.20 6.20 17.98
N TYR A 537 4.43 6.92 17.16
CA TYR A 537 2.99 6.71 16.99
C TYR A 537 2.61 6.38 15.54
N VAL A 538 1.58 5.56 15.39
CA VAL A 538 0.76 5.46 14.17
C VAL A 538 -0.46 6.34 14.35
N LEU A 539 -0.69 7.22 13.39
CA LEU A 539 -1.86 8.11 13.40
C LEU A 539 -2.85 7.69 12.32
N PHE A 540 -4.14 7.71 12.65
CA PHE A 540 -5.20 7.19 11.79
C PHE A 540 -6.50 7.94 11.98
N GLY A 541 -7.31 8.09 10.92
CA GLY A 541 -8.59 8.81 11.04
C GLY A 541 -9.72 7.97 11.66
N LYS A 542 -9.76 6.66 11.39
CA LYS A 542 -10.80 5.75 11.92
C LYS A 542 -10.21 4.39 12.28
N SER A 543 -10.55 3.88 13.46
CA SER A 543 -10.10 2.56 13.95
C SER A 543 -10.47 1.41 13.00
N SER A 544 -11.60 1.50 12.29
CA SER A 544 -12.01 0.51 11.28
C SER A 544 -11.06 0.38 10.08
N GLU A 545 -10.15 1.34 9.89
CA GLU A 545 -9.20 1.38 8.78
C GLU A 545 -7.82 0.83 9.16
N LEU A 546 -7.57 0.59 10.46
CA LEU A 546 -6.29 0.08 10.98
C LEU A 546 -5.79 -1.20 10.29
N PRO A 547 -6.62 -2.23 10.00
CA PRO A 547 -6.13 -3.42 9.30
C PRO A 547 -5.58 -3.10 7.90
N ARG A 548 -6.19 -2.13 7.20
CA ARG A 548 -5.75 -1.69 5.88
C ARG A 548 -4.48 -0.85 5.97
N ILE A 549 -4.38 0.00 7.00
CA ILE A 549 -3.18 0.78 7.30
C ILE A 549 -2.01 -0.16 7.62
N GLY A 550 -2.23 -1.18 8.46
CA GLY A 550 -1.22 -2.20 8.79
C GLY A 550 -0.74 -2.95 7.55
N LEU A 551 -1.64 -3.35 6.65
CA LEU A 551 -1.26 -3.99 5.37
C LEU A 551 -0.47 -3.04 4.47
N ALA A 552 -0.87 -1.77 4.38
CA ALA A 552 -0.17 -0.76 3.59
C ALA A 552 1.23 -0.48 4.17
N GLY A 553 1.35 -0.36 5.49
CA GLY A 553 2.62 -0.20 6.21
C GLY A 553 3.55 -1.39 6.03
N ALA A 554 3.05 -2.62 6.20
CA ALA A 554 3.85 -3.83 5.96
C ALA A 554 4.35 -3.94 4.51
N ARG A 555 3.56 -3.47 3.54
CA ARG A 555 3.98 -3.38 2.13
C ARG A 555 4.98 -2.24 1.90
N ALA A 556 4.81 -1.11 2.57
CA ALA A 556 5.70 0.05 2.46
C ALA A 556 7.10 -0.31 2.97
N GLU A 557 7.16 -0.86 4.18
CA GLU A 557 8.41 -1.29 4.84
C GLU A 557 9.02 -2.56 4.22
N GLY A 558 8.41 -3.12 3.16
CA GLY A 558 8.98 -4.25 2.40
C GLY A 558 8.84 -5.63 3.07
N PHE A 559 7.99 -5.77 4.09
CA PHE A 559 7.68 -7.06 4.72
C PHE A 559 6.76 -7.94 3.87
N LEU A 560 5.94 -7.33 3.01
CA LEU A 560 5.10 -8.03 2.05
C LEU A 560 5.60 -7.80 0.62
N GLY A 561 6.29 -8.81 0.10
CA GLY A 561 6.70 -8.85 -1.30
C GLY A 561 5.50 -8.71 -2.23
N VAL A 562 5.56 -7.76 -3.16
CA VAL A 562 4.66 -7.76 -4.30
C VAL A 562 5.11 -8.91 -5.21
N PRO A 563 4.24 -9.83 -5.64
CA PRO A 563 4.58 -10.73 -6.73
C PRO A 563 4.92 -9.86 -7.94
N ARG A 564 6.21 -9.74 -8.25
CA ARG A 564 6.67 -9.09 -9.47
C ARG A 564 6.74 -10.21 -10.51
N LEU A 565 5.94 -10.08 -11.57
CA LEU A 565 6.12 -10.91 -12.75
C LEU A 565 7.58 -10.70 -13.24
N PRO A 566 8.32 -11.76 -13.57
CA PRO A 566 9.68 -11.64 -14.07
C PRO A 566 9.65 -10.78 -15.34
N SER A 567 10.31 -9.61 -15.31
CA SER A 567 10.49 -8.77 -16.48
C SER A 567 11.77 -9.20 -17.20
N PRO A 568 11.72 -9.70 -18.45
CA PRO A 568 12.89 -10.25 -19.14
C PRO A 568 13.84 -9.18 -19.72
N LEU A 569 13.65 -7.88 -19.45
CA LEU A 569 14.34 -6.82 -20.22
C LEU A 569 14.92 -5.67 -19.37
N ARG A 570 15.61 -5.98 -18.26
CA ARG A 570 16.55 -5.03 -17.66
C ARG A 570 17.98 -5.46 -17.99
N ARG A 571 18.47 -5.04 -19.16
CA ARG A 571 19.89 -5.17 -19.50
C ARG A 571 20.69 -4.43 -18.41
N ARG A 572 21.54 -5.16 -17.69
CA ARG A 572 22.62 -4.58 -16.88
C ARG A 572 23.47 -3.68 -17.79
N PRO A 573 23.80 -2.44 -17.41
CA PRO A 573 24.83 -1.69 -18.10
C PRO A 573 26.14 -2.46 -18.00
N ALA A 574 26.81 -2.69 -19.13
CA ALA A 574 28.14 -3.28 -19.14
C ALA A 574 29.14 -2.29 -18.49
N PRO A 575 30.14 -2.76 -17.74
CA PRO A 575 31.19 -1.89 -17.22
C PRO A 575 31.98 -1.26 -18.39
N PRO A 576 32.42 0.00 -18.28
CA PRO A 576 33.25 0.63 -19.30
C PRO A 576 34.58 -0.11 -19.41
N GLY A 577 34.89 -0.62 -20.61
CA GLY A 577 36.14 -1.32 -20.89
C GLY A 577 37.34 -0.39 -20.80
N HIS A 578 38.38 -0.83 -20.10
CA HIS A 578 39.71 -0.22 -20.13
C HIS A 578 40.26 -0.22 -21.57
N PRO A 579 40.83 0.89 -22.07
CA PRO A 579 41.59 0.88 -23.31
C PRO A 579 42.90 0.13 -23.07
N ALA A 580 43.07 -1.00 -23.77
CA ALA A 580 44.32 -1.74 -23.79
C ALA A 580 45.40 -0.94 -24.54
N GLU A 581 46.53 -0.72 -23.87
CA GLU A 581 47.78 -0.25 -24.46
C GLU A 581 48.21 -1.19 -25.59
N ARG A 582 48.40 -0.65 -26.80
CA ARG A 582 49.17 -1.33 -27.85
C ARG A 582 50.64 -1.02 -27.64
N VAL A 583 51.37 -1.99 -27.13
CA VAL A 583 52.83 -2.04 -27.26
C VAL A 583 53.14 -2.54 -28.68
N CYS A 584 53.84 -1.72 -29.45
CA CYS A 584 54.47 -2.13 -30.71
C CYS A 584 55.62 -3.09 -30.41
N GLN A 585 55.55 -4.29 -30.99
CA GLN A 585 56.70 -4.99 -31.60
C GLN A 585 56.24 -5.57 -32.92
#